data_AF-A0A7V4SWY6-F1
#
_entry.id   AF-A0A7V4SWY6-F1
#
_cell.length_a   1.000
_cell.length_b   1.000
_cell.length_c   1.000
_cell.angle_alpha   90.00
_cell.angle_beta   90.00
_cell.angle_gamma   90.00
#
_symmetry.space_group_name_H-M   'P 1'
#
loop_
_entity.id
_entity.type
_entity.pdbx_description
1 polymer ?
#
loop_
_entity_poly.entity_id
_entity_poly.type
_entity_poly.pdbx_seq_one_letter_code
_entity_poly.pdbx_strand_id
1 'polypeptide(L)'
;MTKLSPVHGLIASVIAYVALWLATPKVGFLPGPVLLVLTTVVFMAVQIAIIYYFSSLKMKWWESLVCTIACVGITALILVIIASQVNSKVKVGEYYGLLRIPMSLAVMFAAGGIGYAVANRVKDRNLLLPVVMFAAYIDFWTVTRGPVAAILHRAPHVAQIASVPIPQAGAGKFTPISLIGPGDFLFMALVFAAVNRLGMNGRRNYWFVFGAMTIGMLAVVLGLVNFLPALIMLAVAVVTANWGQFKLTRQEAISMIVVGLLLIGSLPLIWHVLTPKAEKQKPAVSAPVGRKQ
;
A
#
# COMPACT_ATOMS: atom_id res chain seq x y z
N MET A 1 25.15 17.87 3.14
CA MET A 1 23.68 17.68 3.15
C MET A 1 23.20 17.87 4.58
N THR A 2 22.56 19.00 4.87
CA THR A 2 21.93 19.28 6.17
C THR A 2 20.86 18.23 6.45
N LYS A 3 20.85 17.65 7.66
CA LYS A 3 19.80 16.72 8.07
C LYS A 3 18.51 17.53 8.26
N LEU A 4 17.66 17.58 7.23
CA LEU A 4 16.28 18.06 7.37
C LEU A 4 15.61 17.32 8.52
N SER A 5 14.93 18.05 9.40
CA SER A 5 14.20 17.39 10.48
C SER A 5 13.06 16.55 9.87
N PRO A 6 12.68 15.42 10.52
CA PRO A 6 11.62 14.55 10.01
C PRO A 6 10.30 15.30 9.72
N VAL A 7 9.99 16.32 10.53
CA VAL A 7 8.79 17.16 10.36
C VAL A 7 8.85 17.95 9.07
N HIS A 8 9.97 18.62 8.76
CA HIS A 8 10.11 19.36 7.50
C HIS A 8 10.06 18.43 6.28
N GLY A 9 10.69 17.25 6.38
CA GLY A 9 10.62 16.23 5.33
C GLY A 9 9.20 15.74 5.08
N LEU A 10 8.41 15.52 6.14
CA LEU A 10 7.02 15.12 6.05
C LEU A 10 6.16 16.22 5.40
N ILE A 11 6.27 17.46 5.88
CA ILE A 11 5.52 18.61 5.34
C ILE A 11 5.85 18.79 3.85
N ALA A 12 7.13 18.78 3.49
CA ALA A 12 7.56 18.90 2.09
C ALA A 12 7.00 17.78 1.22
N SER A 13 6.97 16.54 1.72
CA SER A 13 6.43 15.39 0.97
C SER A 13 4.91 15.47 0.81
N VAL A 14 4.18 15.94 1.82
CA VAL A 14 2.73 16.18 1.72
C VAL A 14 2.43 17.29 0.71
N ILE A 15 3.16 18.41 0.76
CA ILE A 15 3.02 19.50 -0.21
C ILE A 15 3.31 18.98 -1.63
N ALA A 16 4.40 18.22 -1.80
CA ALA A 16 4.74 17.62 -3.09
C ALA A 16 3.64 16.68 -3.58
N TYR A 17 3.04 15.86 -2.70
CA TYR A 17 1.95 14.96 -3.06
C TYR A 17 0.72 15.72 -3.57
N VAL A 18 0.32 16.78 -2.85
CA VAL A 18 -0.81 17.64 -3.24
C VAL A 18 -0.50 18.34 -4.57
N ALA A 19 0.70 18.92 -4.72
CA ALA A 19 1.12 19.60 -5.93
C ALA A 19 1.14 18.65 -7.14
N LEU A 20 1.67 17.43 -6.97
CA LEU A 20 1.67 16.41 -8.01
C LEU A 20 0.24 16.02 -8.40
N TRP A 21 -0.66 15.81 -7.44
CA TRP A 21 -2.06 15.53 -7.74
C TRP A 21 -2.71 16.65 -8.57
N LEU A 22 -2.47 17.91 -8.22
CA LEU A 22 -3.04 19.05 -8.95
C LEU A 22 -2.41 19.29 -10.32
N ALA A 23 -1.13 18.94 -10.48
CA ALA A 23 -0.39 19.13 -11.74
C ALA A 23 -0.61 17.98 -12.74
N THR A 24 -0.66 16.73 -12.27
CA THR A 24 -0.64 15.52 -13.11
C THR A 24 -1.73 15.48 -14.20
N PRO A 25 -3.00 15.84 -13.94
CA PRO A 25 -4.04 15.86 -14.97
C PRO A 25 -3.76 16.87 -16.10
N LYS A 26 -2.92 17.88 -15.85
CA LYS A 26 -2.61 18.97 -16.79
C LYS A 26 -1.37 18.69 -17.63
N VAL A 27 -0.57 17.68 -17.27
CA VAL A 27 0.67 17.34 -17.99
C VAL A 27 0.32 16.49 -19.21
N GLY A 28 0.35 17.08 -20.40
CA GLY A 28 0.09 16.37 -21.68
C GLY A 28 1.21 16.47 -22.72
N PHE A 29 2.35 17.08 -22.37
CA PHE A 29 3.40 17.41 -23.35
C PHE A 29 4.43 16.30 -23.58
N LEU A 30 4.40 15.21 -22.81
CA LEU A 30 5.35 14.10 -22.91
C LEU A 30 4.74 12.89 -23.63
N PRO A 31 5.55 12.06 -24.32
CA PRO A 31 5.09 10.79 -24.87
C PRO A 31 4.48 9.89 -23.79
N GLY A 32 3.40 9.20 -24.13
CA GLY A 32 2.61 8.38 -23.18
C GLY A 32 3.44 7.45 -22.29
N PRO A 33 4.37 6.62 -22.83
CA PRO A 33 5.18 5.72 -22.01
C PRO A 33 6.13 6.44 -21.04
N VAL A 34 6.74 7.54 -21.49
CA VAL A 34 7.66 8.33 -20.66
C VAL A 34 6.89 8.97 -19.51
N LEU A 35 5.72 9.53 -19.82
CA LEU A 35 4.85 10.16 -18.84
C LEU A 35 4.34 9.15 -17.80
N LEU A 36 3.93 7.95 -18.24
CA LEU A 36 3.51 6.85 -17.39
C LEU A 36 4.59 6.44 -16.38
N VAL A 37 5.81 6.20 -16.87
CA VAL A 37 6.95 5.80 -16.03
C VAL A 37 7.33 6.91 -15.07
N LEU A 38 7.48 8.15 -15.57
CA LEU A 38 7.87 9.29 -14.75
C LEU A 38 6.87 9.56 -13.63
N THR A 39 5.58 9.57 -13.95
CA THR A 39 4.54 9.81 -12.94
C THR A 39 4.50 8.70 -11.91
N THR A 40 4.59 7.43 -12.33
CA THR A 40 4.68 6.29 -11.40
C THR A 40 5.87 6.44 -10.46
N VAL A 41 7.07 6.68 -10.98
CA VAL A 41 8.30 6.83 -10.18
C VAL A 41 8.20 7.99 -9.19
N VAL A 42 7.70 9.15 -9.64
CA VAL A 42 7.60 10.36 -8.81
C VAL A 42 6.54 10.20 -7.72
N PHE A 43 5.37 9.64 -8.04
CA PHE A 43 4.34 9.36 -7.03
C PHE A 43 4.82 8.33 -6.00
N MET A 44 5.48 7.26 -6.45
CA MET A 44 6.06 6.26 -5.55
C MET A 44 7.10 6.89 -4.62
N ALA A 45 8.00 7.72 -5.15
CA ALA A 45 9.00 8.43 -4.35
C ALA A 45 8.34 9.27 -3.25
N VAL A 46 7.34 10.07 -3.60
CA VAL A 46 6.65 10.96 -2.65
C VAL A 46 5.83 10.18 -1.62
N GLN A 47 5.10 9.15 -2.04
CA GLN A 47 4.30 8.34 -1.13
C GLN A 47 5.17 7.58 -0.12
N ILE A 48 6.27 6.98 -0.58
CA ILE A 48 7.24 6.31 0.30
C ILE A 48 7.92 7.33 1.21
N ALA A 49 8.23 8.54 0.72
CA ALA A 49 8.80 9.61 1.53
C ALA A 49 7.86 10.06 2.65
N ILE A 50 6.55 10.23 2.37
CA ILE A 50 5.54 10.52 3.39
C ILE A 50 5.60 9.49 4.52
N ILE A 51 5.54 8.20 4.18
CA ILE A 51 5.55 7.13 5.18
C ILE A 51 6.89 7.08 5.92
N TYR A 52 8.01 7.21 5.21
CA TYR A 52 9.34 7.22 5.82
C TYR A 52 9.51 8.35 6.84
N TYR A 53 9.14 9.58 6.47
CA TYR A 53 9.26 10.73 7.37
C TYR A 53 8.26 10.66 8.52
N PHE A 54 7.03 10.20 8.27
CA PHE A 54 6.03 9.93 9.31
C PHE A 54 6.54 8.90 10.32
N SER A 55 7.07 7.76 9.85
CA SER A 55 7.66 6.73 10.71
C SER A 55 8.97 7.12 11.39
N SER A 56 9.55 8.26 11.00
CA SER A 56 10.72 8.84 11.64
C SER A 56 10.36 9.82 12.77
N LEU A 57 9.08 10.13 12.95
CA LEU A 57 8.61 10.93 14.08
C LEU A 57 8.78 10.13 15.39
N LYS A 58 9.18 10.83 16.46
CA LYS A 58 9.31 10.23 17.80
C LYS A 58 7.97 10.31 18.52
N MET A 59 7.01 9.51 18.08
CA MET A 59 5.67 9.46 18.66
C MET A 59 5.58 8.40 19.75
N LYS A 60 4.79 8.67 20.79
CA LYS A 60 4.35 7.64 21.73
C LYS A 60 3.29 6.76 21.06
N TRP A 61 3.11 5.54 21.55
CA TRP A 61 2.14 4.61 20.96
C TRP A 61 0.70 5.14 20.98
N TRP A 62 0.31 5.85 22.06
CA TRP A 62 -1.00 6.50 22.17
C TRP A 62 -1.18 7.64 21.15
N GLU A 63 -0.14 8.43 20.90
CA GLU A 63 -0.19 9.51 19.89
C GLU A 63 -0.43 8.92 18.49
N SER A 64 0.21 7.78 18.20
CA SER A 64 -0.01 7.03 16.96
C SER A 64 -1.45 6.53 16.82
N LEU A 65 -2.03 6.07 17.93
CA LEU A 65 -3.41 5.58 17.98
C LEU A 65 -4.41 6.73 17.81
N VAL A 66 -4.21 7.87 18.48
CA VAL A 66 -5.03 9.08 18.31
C VAL A 66 -4.96 9.58 16.87
N CYS A 67 -3.76 9.63 16.28
CA CYS A 67 -3.57 9.98 14.87
C CYS A 67 -4.35 9.03 13.94
N THR A 68 -4.29 7.72 14.22
CA THR A 68 -5.03 6.71 13.45
C THR A 68 -6.53 6.94 13.52
N ILE A 69 -7.09 7.09 14.73
CA ILE A 69 -8.53 7.31 14.93
C ILE A 69 -8.97 8.61 14.24
N ALA A 70 -8.20 9.69 14.39
CA ALA A 70 -8.49 10.96 13.73
C ALA A 70 -8.51 10.81 12.20
N CYS A 71 -7.54 10.11 11.62
CA CYS A 71 -7.46 9.89 10.17
C CYS A 71 -8.59 8.98 9.64
N VAL A 72 -8.98 7.95 10.40
CA VAL A 72 -10.15 7.11 10.08
C VAL A 72 -11.43 7.94 10.14
N GLY A 73 -11.59 8.78 11.16
CA GLY A 73 -12.72 9.70 11.29
C GLY A 73 -12.81 10.69 10.13
N ILE A 74 -11.68 11.30 9.73
CA ILE A 74 -11.59 12.18 8.56
C ILE A 74 -11.97 11.43 7.28
N THR A 75 -11.47 10.20 7.10
CA THR A 75 -11.81 9.36 5.94
C THR A 75 -13.31 9.07 5.88
N ALA A 76 -13.90 8.66 7.00
CA ALA A 76 -15.34 8.41 7.09
C ALA A 76 -16.17 9.67 6.81
N LEU A 77 -15.77 10.82 7.37
CA LEU A 77 -16.42 12.10 7.12
C LEU A 77 -16.38 12.50 5.64
N ILE A 78 -15.21 12.39 5.00
CA ILE A 78 -15.07 12.68 3.56
C ILE A 78 -15.95 11.74 2.74
N LEU A 79 -16.03 10.45 3.10
CA LEU A 79 -16.90 9.50 2.41
C LEU A 79 -18.38 9.87 2.54
N VAL A 80 -18.84 10.33 3.70
CA VAL A 80 -20.21 10.82 3.90
C VAL A 80 -20.48 12.06 3.03
N ILE A 81 -19.52 13.00 2.95
CA ILE A 81 -19.62 14.19 2.09
C ILE A 81 -19.69 13.79 0.61
N ILE A 82 -18.85 12.86 0.16
CA ILE A 82 -18.89 12.36 -1.22
C ILE A 82 -20.24 11.67 -1.47
N ALA A 83 -20.70 10.82 -0.55
CA ALA A 83 -21.97 10.12 -0.69
C ALA A 83 -23.19 11.07 -0.76
N SER A 84 -23.13 12.23 -0.10
CA SER A 84 -24.22 13.23 -0.17
C SER A 84 -24.18 14.10 -1.43
N GLN A 85 -23.02 14.29 -2.04
CA GLN A 85 -22.85 15.11 -3.25
C GLN A 85 -22.97 14.31 -4.55
N VAL A 86 -22.65 13.01 -4.51
CA VAL A 86 -22.65 12.17 -5.70
C VAL A 86 -24.07 11.72 -6.03
N ASN A 87 -24.55 12.13 -7.20
CA ASN A 87 -25.86 11.76 -7.73
C ASN A 87 -25.99 10.22 -7.81
N SER A 88 -27.20 9.65 -7.59
CA SER A 88 -27.42 8.20 -7.36
C SER A 88 -26.91 7.23 -8.44
N LYS A 89 -26.44 7.75 -9.58
CA LYS A 89 -25.89 6.99 -10.71
C LYS A 89 -24.38 6.74 -10.63
N VAL A 90 -23.61 7.49 -9.83
CA VAL A 90 -22.15 7.32 -9.71
C VAL A 90 -21.84 6.65 -8.38
N LYS A 91 -21.06 5.57 -8.41
CA LYS A 91 -20.65 4.89 -7.17
C LYS A 91 -19.60 5.73 -6.45
N VAL A 92 -19.68 5.81 -5.13
CA VAL A 92 -18.71 6.57 -4.29
C VAL A 92 -17.26 6.17 -4.56
N GLY A 93 -16.99 4.90 -4.87
CA GLY A 93 -15.65 4.41 -5.20
C GLY A 93 -15.08 4.86 -6.55
N GLU A 94 -15.94 5.38 -7.43
CA GLU A 94 -15.54 5.93 -8.74
C GLU A 94 -15.32 7.45 -8.67
N TYR A 95 -15.45 8.04 -7.49
CA TYR A 95 -15.15 9.46 -7.28
C TYR A 95 -13.65 9.70 -7.15
N TYR A 96 -13.09 10.41 -8.13
CA TYR A 96 -11.68 10.81 -8.14
C TYR A 96 -11.50 12.34 -8.09
N GLY A 97 -12.50 13.10 -7.62
CA GLY A 97 -12.38 14.57 -7.50
C GLY A 97 -11.41 15.02 -6.40
N LEU A 98 -11.34 16.34 -6.15
CA LEU A 98 -10.36 16.96 -5.24
C LEU A 98 -10.36 16.38 -3.81
N LEU A 99 -11.51 15.94 -3.30
CA LEU A 99 -11.62 15.32 -1.98
C LEU A 99 -10.86 13.98 -1.87
N ARG A 100 -10.44 13.40 -3.01
CA ARG A 100 -9.62 12.18 -3.03
C ARG A 100 -8.22 12.40 -2.48
N ILE A 101 -7.66 13.61 -2.59
CA ILE A 101 -6.34 13.96 -2.09
C ILE A 101 -6.28 13.86 -0.55
N PRO A 102 -7.09 14.62 0.22
CA PRO A 102 -7.07 14.53 1.67
C PRO A 102 -7.49 13.14 2.18
N MET A 103 -8.41 12.45 1.49
CA MET A 103 -8.78 11.10 1.86
C MET A 103 -7.62 10.12 1.70
N SER A 104 -6.86 10.20 0.61
CA SER A 104 -5.70 9.35 0.37
C SER A 104 -4.60 9.57 1.42
N LEU A 105 -4.34 10.84 1.77
CA LEU A 105 -3.42 11.18 2.85
C LEU A 105 -3.91 10.62 4.19
N ALA A 106 -5.20 10.77 4.50
CA ALA A 106 -5.78 10.22 5.73
C ALA A 106 -5.64 8.69 5.80
N VAL A 107 -5.89 7.97 4.70
CA VAL A 107 -5.67 6.52 4.63
C VAL A 107 -4.19 6.17 4.85
N MET A 108 -3.26 6.88 4.20
CA MET A 108 -1.82 6.66 4.39
C MET A 108 -1.39 6.89 5.85
N PHE A 109 -1.88 7.95 6.49
CA PHE A 109 -1.56 8.25 7.89
C PHE A 109 -2.25 7.29 8.87
N ALA A 110 -3.47 6.86 8.60
CA ALA A 110 -4.15 5.84 9.40
C ALA A 110 -3.39 4.51 9.36
N ALA A 111 -3.09 4.02 8.15
CA ALA A 111 -2.28 2.81 7.96
C ALA A 111 -0.90 2.97 8.59
N GLY A 112 -0.27 4.12 8.38
CA GLY A 112 1.04 4.44 8.95
C GLY A 112 1.04 4.45 10.47
N GLY A 113 0.01 5.01 11.10
CA GLY A 113 -0.16 5.06 12.55
C GLY A 113 -0.34 3.68 13.18
N ILE A 114 -1.07 2.77 12.52
CA ILE A 114 -1.17 1.38 12.94
C ILE A 114 0.19 0.70 12.82
N GLY A 115 0.85 0.82 11.66
CA GLY A 115 2.17 0.24 11.43
C GLY A 115 3.20 0.70 12.46
N TYR A 116 3.23 1.99 12.75
CA TYR A 116 4.09 2.59 13.77
C TYR A 116 3.79 2.04 15.18
N ALA A 117 2.51 1.93 15.55
CA ALA A 117 2.11 1.38 16.84
C ALA A 117 2.55 -0.08 17.00
N VAL A 118 2.43 -0.89 15.95
CA VAL A 118 2.89 -2.29 15.93
C VAL A 118 4.41 -2.37 15.98
N ALA A 119 5.14 -1.48 15.29
CA ALA A 119 6.60 -1.42 15.31
C ALA A 119 7.16 -1.27 16.74
N ASN A 120 6.41 -0.63 17.64
CA ASN A 120 6.79 -0.52 19.05
C ASN A 120 6.91 -1.88 19.77
N ARG A 121 6.34 -2.95 19.22
CA ARG A 121 6.46 -4.31 19.75
C ARG A 121 7.70 -5.06 19.24
N VAL A 122 8.34 -4.60 18.17
CA VAL A 122 9.53 -5.24 17.56
C VAL A 122 10.80 -4.83 18.30
N LYS A 123 11.10 -5.50 19.42
CA LYS A 123 12.14 -5.06 20.37
C LYS A 123 13.58 -5.28 19.86
N ASP A 124 13.78 -6.23 18.95
CA ASP A 124 15.09 -6.65 18.48
C ASP A 124 15.22 -6.63 16.96
N ARG A 125 16.44 -6.40 16.46
CA ARG A 125 16.75 -6.37 15.02
C ARG A 125 16.41 -7.68 14.33
N ASN A 126 16.71 -8.80 14.99
CA ASN A 126 16.48 -10.13 14.43
C ASN A 126 14.98 -10.45 14.32
N LEU A 127 14.12 -9.84 15.15
CA LEU A 127 12.66 -9.98 15.05
C LEU A 127 12.06 -9.28 13.83
N LEU A 128 12.80 -8.39 13.17
CA LEU A 128 12.32 -7.77 11.94
C LEU A 128 12.19 -8.80 10.80
N LEU A 129 13.09 -9.78 10.74
CA LEU A 129 13.07 -10.83 9.71
C LEU A 129 11.78 -11.66 9.73
N PRO A 130 11.37 -12.30 10.85
CA PRO A 130 10.12 -13.05 10.86
C PRO A 130 8.93 -12.14 10.59
N VAL A 131 8.92 -10.92 11.11
CA VAL A 131 7.84 -9.97 10.86
C VAL A 131 7.66 -9.68 9.37
N VAL A 132 8.74 -9.40 8.62
CA VAL A 132 8.62 -9.13 7.17
C VAL A 132 8.29 -10.40 6.37
N MET A 133 8.73 -11.58 6.81
CA MET A 133 8.34 -12.85 6.17
C MET A 133 6.85 -13.15 6.36
N PHE A 134 6.32 -12.98 7.59
CA PHE A 134 4.91 -13.14 7.87
C PHE A 134 4.07 -12.09 7.13
N ALA A 135 4.53 -10.85 7.06
CA ALA A 135 3.88 -9.80 6.29
C ALA A 135 3.73 -10.19 4.81
N ALA A 136 4.84 -10.61 4.18
CA ALA A 136 4.85 -11.05 2.79
C ALA A 136 3.93 -12.25 2.55
N TYR A 137 3.90 -13.19 3.49
CA TYR A 137 3.02 -14.36 3.43
C TYR A 137 1.53 -13.99 3.55
N ILE A 138 1.17 -13.14 4.51
CA ILE A 138 -0.20 -12.66 4.70
C ILE A 138 -0.64 -11.83 3.48
N ASP A 139 0.24 -11.02 2.91
CA ASP A 139 -0.04 -10.26 1.67
C ASP A 139 -0.42 -11.19 0.53
N PHE A 140 0.46 -12.16 0.25
CA PHE A 140 0.27 -13.12 -0.81
C PHE A 140 -1.07 -13.83 -0.65
N TRP A 141 -1.37 -14.28 0.57
CA TRP A 141 -2.63 -14.95 0.86
C TRP A 141 -3.84 -14.03 0.72
N THR A 142 -3.81 -12.83 1.32
CA THR A 142 -4.95 -11.91 1.31
C THR A 142 -5.29 -11.43 -0.09
N VAL A 143 -4.28 -11.10 -0.91
CA VAL A 143 -4.43 -10.61 -2.28
C VAL A 143 -4.87 -11.71 -3.24
N THR A 144 -4.42 -12.96 -3.08
CA THR A 144 -4.76 -14.04 -4.02
C THR A 144 -6.11 -14.70 -3.72
N ARG A 145 -6.44 -14.96 -2.45
CA ARG A 145 -7.61 -15.78 -2.05
C ARG A 145 -8.33 -15.31 -0.79
N GLY A 146 -7.69 -14.47 0.03
CA GLY A 146 -8.23 -14.04 1.31
C GLY A 146 -9.31 -12.96 1.19
N PRO A 147 -9.60 -12.25 2.30
CA PRO A 147 -10.66 -11.25 2.36
C PRO A 147 -10.55 -10.17 1.29
N VAL A 148 -9.33 -9.75 0.94
CA VAL A 148 -9.08 -8.73 -0.08
C VAL A 148 -9.50 -9.25 -1.46
N ALA A 149 -9.10 -10.46 -1.83
CA ALA A 149 -9.55 -11.09 -3.08
C ALA A 149 -11.09 -11.22 -3.13
N ALA A 150 -11.72 -11.67 -2.02
CA ALA A 150 -13.17 -11.79 -1.93
C ALA A 150 -13.87 -10.43 -2.07
N ILE A 151 -13.31 -9.36 -1.49
CA ILE A 151 -13.82 -7.99 -1.65
C ILE A 151 -13.61 -7.50 -3.08
N LEU A 152 -12.46 -7.75 -3.70
CA LEU A 152 -12.22 -7.38 -5.11
C LEU A 152 -13.24 -8.03 -6.04
N HIS A 153 -13.62 -9.29 -5.78
CA HIS A 153 -14.63 -9.99 -6.58
C HIS A 153 -16.08 -9.58 -6.27
N ARG A 154 -16.45 -9.41 -4.99
CA ARG A 154 -17.84 -9.17 -4.56
C ARG A 154 -18.21 -7.68 -4.48
N ALA A 155 -17.26 -6.84 -4.11
CA ALA A 155 -17.46 -5.43 -3.80
C ALA A 155 -16.24 -4.58 -4.22
N PRO A 156 -15.88 -4.55 -5.52
CA PRO A 156 -14.68 -3.85 -6.00
C PRO A 156 -14.66 -2.35 -5.65
N HIS A 157 -15.86 -1.74 -5.52
CA HIS A 157 -16.01 -0.35 -5.10
C HIS A 157 -15.45 -0.08 -3.69
N VAL A 158 -15.54 -1.04 -2.76
CA VAL A 158 -14.98 -0.90 -1.40
C VAL A 158 -13.45 -0.92 -1.45
N ALA A 159 -12.87 -1.81 -2.27
CA ALA A 159 -11.43 -1.86 -2.46
C ALA A 159 -10.88 -0.56 -3.08
N GLN A 160 -11.60 0.00 -4.05
CA GLN A 160 -11.25 1.30 -4.63
C GLN A 160 -11.31 2.43 -3.59
N ILE A 161 -12.35 2.46 -2.75
CA ILE A 161 -12.46 3.46 -1.67
C ILE A 161 -11.26 3.39 -0.73
N ALA A 162 -10.89 2.18 -0.28
CA ALA A 162 -9.85 1.96 0.73
C ALA A 162 -8.41 2.07 0.20
N SER A 163 -8.21 2.07 -1.12
CA SER A 163 -6.87 2.12 -1.73
C SER A 163 -6.43 3.54 -2.06
N VAL A 164 -5.12 3.78 -2.20
CA VAL A 164 -4.57 5.07 -2.61
C VAL A 164 -4.24 5.03 -4.11
N PRO A 165 -4.83 5.92 -4.94
CA PRO A 165 -4.59 5.89 -6.38
C PRO A 165 -3.27 6.55 -6.78
N ILE A 166 -2.66 6.01 -7.85
CA ILE A 166 -1.66 6.70 -8.66
C ILE A 166 -2.39 7.33 -9.85
N PRO A 167 -2.43 8.67 -9.97
CA PRO A 167 -3.19 9.33 -11.02
C PRO A 167 -2.56 9.15 -12.40
N GLN A 168 -3.41 9.01 -13.41
CA GLN A 168 -3.07 9.00 -14.82
C GLN A 168 -2.76 10.41 -15.29
N ALA A 169 -1.54 10.58 -15.75
CA ALA A 169 -1.10 11.83 -16.34
C ALA A 169 -1.71 12.04 -17.73
N GLY A 170 -2.01 13.29 -18.06
CA GLY A 170 -2.53 13.68 -19.37
C GLY A 170 -3.97 13.26 -19.65
N ALA A 171 -4.68 12.65 -18.69
CA ALA A 171 -6.05 12.21 -18.88
C ALA A 171 -7.09 13.37 -18.85
N GLY A 172 -6.68 14.58 -18.48
CA GLY A 172 -7.57 15.75 -18.30
C GLY A 172 -8.59 15.62 -17.15
N LYS A 173 -8.73 14.42 -16.59
CA LYS A 173 -9.55 14.06 -15.43
C LYS A 173 -8.74 13.17 -14.51
N PHE A 174 -9.10 13.18 -13.23
CA PHE A 174 -8.50 12.28 -12.25
C PHE A 174 -8.97 10.85 -12.53
N THR A 175 -8.10 10.04 -13.11
CA THR A 175 -8.33 8.62 -13.37
C THR A 175 -7.12 7.86 -12.84
N PRO A 176 -7.27 6.78 -12.07
CA PRO A 176 -6.12 6.05 -11.56
C PRO A 176 -5.54 5.10 -12.61
N ILE A 177 -4.21 5.01 -12.68
CA ILE A 177 -3.51 3.95 -13.44
C ILE A 177 -3.42 2.68 -12.60
N SER A 178 -3.15 2.86 -11.31
CA SER A 178 -2.95 1.77 -10.35
C SER A 178 -3.39 2.20 -8.96
N LEU A 179 -3.63 1.21 -8.10
CA LEU A 179 -4.07 1.37 -6.72
C LEU A 179 -3.05 0.71 -5.79
N ILE A 180 -2.67 1.40 -4.73
CA ILE A 180 -1.83 0.87 -3.65
C ILE A 180 -2.71 0.60 -2.45
N GLY A 181 -2.57 -0.58 -1.84
CA GLY A 181 -3.39 -0.98 -0.72
C GLY A 181 -3.01 -0.25 0.57
N PRO A 182 -3.94 -0.09 1.52
CA PRO A 182 -3.62 0.43 2.84
C PRO A 182 -2.64 -0.49 3.61
N GLY A 183 -2.65 -1.80 3.30
CA GLY A 183 -1.70 -2.76 3.86
C GLY A 183 -0.25 -2.40 3.53
N ASP A 184 0.03 -1.97 2.30
CA ASP A 184 1.38 -1.59 1.87
C ASP A 184 1.95 -0.47 2.73
N PHE A 185 1.15 0.57 2.98
CA PHE A 185 1.53 1.69 3.84
C PHE A 185 1.69 1.27 5.30
N LEU A 186 0.83 0.39 5.80
CA LEU A 186 0.93 -0.15 7.16
C LEU A 186 2.26 -0.87 7.38
N PHE A 187 2.61 -1.80 6.50
CA PHE A 187 3.83 -2.58 6.65
C PHE A 187 5.09 -1.78 6.33
N MET A 188 5.05 -0.86 5.35
CA MET A 188 6.14 0.10 5.14
C MET A 188 6.37 0.94 6.38
N ALA A 189 5.30 1.45 7.01
CA ALA A 189 5.42 2.27 8.21
C ALA A 189 5.97 1.46 9.39
N LEU A 190 5.51 0.22 9.56
CA LEU A 190 6.01 -0.72 10.56
C LEU A 190 7.52 -0.90 10.40
N VAL A 191 7.95 -1.26 9.19
CA VAL A 191 9.36 -1.49 8.86
C VAL A 191 10.19 -0.24 9.13
N PHE A 192 9.82 0.92 8.58
CA PHE A 192 10.61 2.14 8.75
C PHE A 192 10.68 2.56 10.22
N ALA A 193 9.58 2.46 10.96
CA ALA A 193 9.56 2.77 12.38
C ALA A 193 10.45 1.80 13.18
N ALA A 194 10.39 0.50 12.89
CA ALA A 194 11.25 -0.50 13.53
C ALA A 194 12.73 -0.25 13.22
N VAL A 195 13.08 -0.03 11.94
CA VAL A 195 14.45 0.28 11.50
C VAL A 195 14.99 1.52 12.22
N ASN A 196 14.22 2.61 12.26
CA ASN A 196 14.61 3.84 12.92
C ASN A 196 14.81 3.64 14.43
N ARG A 197 13.90 2.91 15.07
CA ARG A 197 13.93 2.66 16.52
C ARG A 197 15.08 1.75 16.93
N LEU A 198 15.39 0.73 16.13
CA LEU A 198 16.43 -0.25 16.40
C LEU A 198 17.84 0.27 16.03
N GLY A 199 17.95 1.55 15.64
CA GLY A 199 19.21 2.19 15.27
C GLY A 199 19.80 1.64 13.98
N MET A 200 18.96 1.11 13.09
CA MET A 200 19.35 0.59 11.78
C MET A 200 19.44 1.75 10.75
N ASN A 201 19.97 1.50 9.56
CA ASN A 201 20.17 2.57 8.58
C ASN A 201 18.85 2.89 7.83
N GLY A 202 18.06 3.82 8.40
CA GLY A 202 16.79 4.27 7.81
C GLY A 202 16.93 4.79 6.38
N ARG A 203 17.96 5.57 6.08
CA ARG A 203 18.20 6.12 4.72
C ARG A 203 18.47 5.01 3.70
N ARG A 204 19.27 4.01 4.06
CA ARG A 204 19.52 2.85 3.19
C ARG A 204 18.21 2.09 2.95
N ASN A 205 17.43 1.83 4.00
CA ASN A 205 16.12 1.18 3.86
C ASN A 205 15.20 1.95 2.92
N TYR A 206 15.12 3.27 3.05
CA TYR A 206 14.32 4.10 2.16
C TYR A 206 14.63 3.86 0.68
N TRP A 207 15.92 3.90 0.30
CA TRP A 207 16.31 3.71 -1.10
C TRP A 207 16.08 2.30 -1.62
N PHE A 208 16.32 1.28 -0.80
CA PHE A 208 16.04 -0.10 -1.19
C PHE A 208 14.54 -0.35 -1.35
N VAL A 209 13.72 0.14 -0.43
CA VAL A 209 12.26 0.02 -0.51
C VAL A 209 11.72 0.80 -1.71
N PHE A 210 12.19 2.04 -1.91
CA PHE A 210 11.85 2.83 -3.08
C PHE A 210 12.20 2.09 -4.38
N GLY A 211 13.43 1.58 -4.51
CA GLY A 211 13.85 0.84 -5.70
C GLY A 211 13.00 -0.40 -5.96
N ALA A 212 12.86 -1.28 -4.97
CA ALA A 212 12.13 -2.54 -5.12
C ALA A 212 10.63 -2.32 -5.41
N MET A 213 9.97 -1.44 -4.64
CA MET A 213 8.54 -1.16 -4.82
C MET A 213 8.27 -0.47 -6.16
N THR A 214 9.14 0.46 -6.58
CA THR A 214 9.00 1.16 -7.86
C THR A 214 9.21 0.19 -9.03
N ILE A 215 10.22 -0.67 -8.98
CA ILE A 215 10.42 -1.71 -10.02
C ILE A 215 9.21 -2.63 -10.09
N GLY A 216 8.68 -3.07 -8.93
CA GLY A 216 7.50 -3.90 -8.88
C GLY A 216 6.26 -3.23 -9.48
N MET A 217 6.01 -1.96 -9.13
CA MET A 217 4.90 -1.19 -9.68
C MET A 217 5.06 -0.92 -11.18
N LEU A 218 6.27 -0.62 -11.65
CA LEU A 218 6.54 -0.44 -13.08
C LEU A 218 6.30 -1.74 -13.86
N ALA A 219 6.68 -2.90 -13.31
CA ALA A 219 6.42 -4.18 -13.95
C ALA A 219 4.90 -4.43 -14.11
N VAL A 220 4.10 -4.06 -13.11
CA VAL A 220 2.62 -4.16 -13.17
C VAL A 220 2.05 -3.17 -14.19
N VAL A 221 2.43 -1.89 -14.10
CA VAL A 221 1.89 -0.82 -14.95
C VAL A 221 2.29 -0.98 -16.42
N LEU A 222 3.45 -1.56 -16.70
CA LEU A 222 3.90 -1.88 -18.07
C LEU A 222 3.34 -3.21 -18.59
N GLY A 223 2.54 -3.94 -17.79
CA GLY A 223 1.94 -5.21 -18.19
C GLY A 223 2.92 -6.39 -18.28
N LEU A 224 4.11 -6.30 -17.67
CA LEU A 224 5.06 -7.41 -17.59
C LEU A 224 4.57 -8.50 -16.63
N VAL A 225 3.79 -8.12 -15.62
CA VAL A 225 3.14 -9.01 -14.66
C VAL A 225 1.73 -8.51 -14.36
N ASN A 226 0.78 -9.43 -14.16
CA ASN A 226 -0.62 -9.05 -13.89
C ASN A 226 -0.83 -8.48 -12.48
N PHE A 227 -0.11 -9.03 -11.51
CA PHE A 227 -0.13 -8.60 -10.12
C PHE A 227 1.20 -8.97 -9.47
N LEU A 228 1.64 -8.16 -8.51
CA LEU A 228 2.84 -8.42 -7.74
C LEU A 228 2.56 -8.10 -6.26
N PRO A 229 2.68 -9.06 -5.34
CA PRO A 229 2.51 -8.80 -3.91
C PRO A 229 3.60 -7.85 -3.43
N ALA A 230 3.19 -6.64 -3.06
CA ALA A 230 4.13 -5.57 -2.77
C ALA A 230 4.91 -5.84 -1.47
N LEU A 231 4.34 -6.58 -0.51
CA LEU A 231 5.04 -6.91 0.73
C LEU A 231 6.18 -7.92 0.53
N ILE A 232 6.15 -8.72 -0.53
CA ILE A 232 7.30 -9.55 -0.92
C ILE A 232 8.47 -8.62 -1.33
N MET A 233 8.19 -7.61 -2.15
CA MET A 233 9.21 -6.63 -2.58
C MET A 233 9.75 -5.84 -1.39
N LEU A 234 8.87 -5.45 -0.46
CA LEU A 234 9.24 -4.80 0.79
C LEU A 234 10.16 -5.70 1.63
N ALA A 235 9.81 -6.97 1.82
CA ALA A 235 10.62 -7.91 2.59
C ALA A 235 12.02 -8.07 1.99
N VAL A 236 12.12 -8.30 0.68
CA VAL A 236 13.40 -8.42 -0.03
C VAL A 236 14.24 -7.14 0.14
N ALA A 237 13.62 -5.97 -0.03
CA ALA A 237 14.30 -4.68 0.11
C ALA A 237 14.89 -4.49 1.52
N VAL A 238 14.12 -4.77 2.56
CA VAL A 238 14.52 -4.58 3.95
C VAL A 238 15.60 -5.56 4.37
N VAL A 239 15.46 -6.84 3.99
CA VAL A 239 16.47 -7.85 4.26
C VAL A 239 17.79 -7.47 3.59
N THR A 240 17.75 -7.08 2.32
CA THR A 240 18.94 -6.70 1.55
C THR A 240 19.57 -5.40 2.08
N ALA A 241 18.76 -4.42 2.47
CA ALA A 241 19.23 -3.17 3.05
C ALA A 241 19.96 -3.36 4.38
N ASN A 242 19.65 -4.42 5.14
CA ASN A 242 20.16 -4.62 6.48
C ASN A 242 20.89 -5.94 6.70
N TRP A 243 21.25 -6.65 5.62
CA TRP A 243 21.84 -7.99 5.69
C TRP A 243 22.97 -8.12 6.73
N GLY A 244 23.89 -7.14 6.77
CA GLY A 244 25.01 -7.13 7.73
C GLY A 244 24.69 -6.67 9.15
N GLN A 245 23.44 -6.30 9.45
CA GLN A 245 23.00 -5.87 10.78
C GLN A 245 22.23 -6.94 11.55
N PHE A 246 21.78 -8.00 10.87
CA PHE A 246 21.19 -9.17 11.50
C PHE A 246 22.29 -10.04 12.09
N LYS A 247 22.30 -10.18 13.41
CA LYS A 247 23.26 -11.01 14.14
C LYS A 247 22.53 -12.21 14.70
N LEU A 248 22.14 -13.12 13.81
CA LEU A 248 21.38 -14.30 14.19
C LEU A 248 22.29 -15.30 14.91
N THR A 249 21.84 -15.80 16.05
CA THR A 249 22.43 -17.01 16.62
C THR A 249 22.14 -18.21 15.71
N ARG A 250 22.90 -19.30 15.84
CA ARG A 250 22.67 -20.51 15.04
C ARG A 250 21.26 -21.07 15.25
N GLN A 251 20.73 -20.99 16.46
CA GLN A 251 19.37 -21.42 16.79
C GLN A 251 18.30 -20.51 16.17
N GLU A 252 18.51 -19.19 16.20
CA GLU A 252 17.62 -18.23 15.54
C GLU A 252 17.62 -18.44 14.03
N ALA A 253 18.78 -18.62 13.40
CA ALA A 253 18.89 -18.89 11.97
C ALA A 253 18.15 -20.19 11.57
N ILE A 254 18.33 -21.26 12.33
CA ILE A 254 17.60 -22.53 12.08
C ILE A 254 16.09 -22.31 12.23
N SER A 255 15.65 -21.64 13.30
CA SER A 255 14.24 -21.34 13.54
C SER A 255 13.65 -20.51 12.39
N MET A 256 14.40 -19.52 11.90
CA MET A 256 14.02 -18.68 10.78
C MET A 256 13.87 -19.46 9.48
N ILE A 257 14.81 -20.37 9.19
CA ILE A 257 14.73 -21.24 8.02
C ILE A 257 13.53 -22.19 8.13
N VAL A 258 13.34 -22.83 9.30
CA VAL A 258 12.20 -23.74 9.52
C VAL A 258 10.88 -23.00 9.36
N VAL A 259 10.72 -21.83 9.97
CA VAL A 259 9.51 -21.01 9.81
C VAL A 259 9.32 -20.59 8.36
N GLY A 260 10.38 -20.14 7.67
CA GLY A 260 10.32 -19.79 6.25
C GLY A 260 9.88 -20.97 5.37
N LEU A 261 10.45 -22.15 5.59
CA LEU A 261 10.07 -23.37 4.88
C LEU A 261 8.64 -23.80 5.18
N LEU A 262 8.19 -23.68 6.43
CA LEU A 262 6.81 -23.97 6.81
C LEU A 262 5.83 -23.01 6.12
N LEU A 263 6.15 -21.71 6.07
CA LEU A 263 5.32 -20.71 5.38
C LEU A 263 5.26 -20.98 3.87
N ILE A 264 6.40 -21.29 3.24
CA ILE A 264 6.41 -21.61 1.80
C ILE A 264 5.66 -22.93 1.55
N GLY A 265 5.91 -23.95 2.38
CA GLY A 265 5.30 -25.28 2.27
C GLY A 265 3.80 -25.30 2.59
N SER A 266 3.29 -24.33 3.35
CA SER A 266 1.84 -24.19 3.59
C SER A 266 1.10 -23.51 2.45
N LEU A 267 1.80 -22.83 1.51
CA LEU A 267 1.15 -22.17 0.37
C LEU A 267 0.36 -23.15 -0.52
N PRO A 268 0.90 -24.31 -0.96
CA PRO A 268 0.13 -25.30 -1.72
C PRO A 268 -1.06 -25.87 -0.93
N LEU A 269 -0.90 -26.10 0.38
CA LEU A 269 -1.97 -26.62 1.22
C LEU A 269 -3.11 -25.61 1.30
N ILE A 270 -2.80 -24.34 1.56
CA ILE A 270 -3.77 -23.26 1.55
C ILE A 270 -4.40 -23.09 0.18
N TRP A 271 -3.60 -23.25 -0.88
CA TRP A 271 -4.10 -23.19 -2.25
C TRP A 271 -5.15 -24.27 -2.52
N HIS A 272 -4.95 -25.49 -2.03
CA HIS A 272 -5.89 -26.61 -2.21
C HIS A 272 -7.09 -26.57 -1.25
N VAL A 273 -6.89 -26.22 0.02
CA VAL A 273 -7.95 -26.22 1.03
C VAL A 273 -8.90 -25.03 0.85
N LEU A 274 -8.38 -23.87 0.43
CA LEU A 274 -9.16 -22.64 0.29
C LEU A 274 -9.54 -22.32 -1.16
N THR A 275 -9.37 -23.24 -2.13
CA THR A 275 -10.02 -23.08 -3.43
C THR A 275 -11.53 -23.03 -3.21
N PRO A 276 -12.21 -21.89 -3.45
CA PRO A 276 -13.66 -21.88 -3.41
C PRO A 276 -14.14 -22.90 -4.44
N LYS A 277 -14.92 -23.90 -3.99
CA LYS A 277 -15.62 -24.80 -4.92
C LYS A 277 -16.39 -23.89 -5.88
N ALA A 278 -16.06 -23.95 -7.16
CA ALA A 278 -16.67 -23.13 -8.19
C ALA A 278 -18.20 -23.24 -8.04
N GLU A 279 -18.81 -22.19 -7.50
CA GLU A 279 -20.25 -22.14 -7.39
C GLU A 279 -20.74 -22.00 -8.83
N LYS A 280 -21.34 -23.08 -9.36
CA LYS A 280 -21.92 -23.11 -10.71
C LYS A 280 -22.80 -21.87 -10.85
N GLN A 281 -22.34 -20.87 -11.58
CA GLN A 281 -23.15 -19.72 -11.94
C GLN A 281 -24.43 -20.27 -12.56
N LYS A 282 -25.57 -20.09 -11.87
CA LYS A 282 -26.88 -20.35 -12.48
C LYS A 282 -26.91 -19.49 -13.75
N PRO A 283 -27.13 -20.08 -14.93
CA PRO A 283 -27.19 -19.31 -16.17
C PRO A 283 -28.24 -18.22 -15.96
N ALA A 284 -27.84 -16.98 -16.28
CA ALA A 284 -28.72 -15.82 -16.19
C ALA A 284 -30.01 -16.16 -16.94
N VAL A 285 -31.12 -16.20 -16.23
CA VAL A 285 -32.44 -16.31 -16.84
C VAL A 285 -32.58 -15.09 -17.74
N SER A 286 -32.46 -15.32 -19.05
CA SER A 286 -32.74 -14.34 -20.08
C SER A 286 -34.21 -13.95 -19.93
N ALA A 287 -34.44 -12.78 -19.33
CA ALA A 287 -35.77 -12.20 -19.30
C ALA A 287 -36.26 -12.05 -20.75
N PRO A 288 -37.49 -12.48 -21.08
CA PRO A 288 -38.00 -12.36 -22.43
C PRO A 288 -38.10 -10.88 -22.79
N VAL A 289 -37.47 -10.53 -23.92
CA VAL A 289 -37.56 -9.21 -24.53
C VAL A 289 -39.03 -8.98 -24.90
N GLY A 290 -39.72 -8.19 -24.07
CA GLY A 290 -41.07 -7.74 -24.35
C GLY A 290 -41.05 -6.83 -25.58
N ARG A 291 -41.45 -7.36 -26.74
CA ARG A 291 -41.92 -6.57 -27.88
C ARG A 291 -43.13 -5.77 -27.42
N LYS A 292 -43.01 -4.44 -27.35
CA LYS A 292 -44.17 -3.57 -27.49
C LYS A 292 -44.29 -3.21 -28.97
N GLN A 293 -45.44 -3.61 -29.53
CA GLN A 293 -45.97 -3.17 -30.81
C GLN A 293 -46.40 -1.71 -30.72
#